data_AF-A0A3S0SKU3-F1
#
_entry.id   AF-A0A3S0SKU3-F1
#
_cell.length_a   1.000
_cell.length_b   1.000
_cell.length_c   1.000
_cell.angle_alpha   90.00
_cell.angle_beta   90.00
_cell.angle_gamma   90.00
#
_symmetry.space_group_name_H-M   'P 1'
#
loop_
_entity.id
_entity.type
_entity.pdbx_description
1 polymer ?
#
loop_
_entity_poly.entity_id
_entity_poly.type
_entity_poly.pdbx_seq_one_letter_code
_entity_poly.pdbx_strand_id
1 'polypeptide(L)'
;MPRNPSTGVYSKPAGTTPSVGQVIDPAPWNALTTDLGNEITNSLPRDGSAPMIAPLKAAGGTVSGPGLGFASTPQTGLYLKGGGLLGFAQNGVDVSFDQALVYAAKSGDYTALASDGNAVHRFTAAATLTLSAASTLGANWHYCVIADGGDVTIDPNGVETIDGAATLVLKDGYSVNIICSGAAFFTNKLFARIQSKADSAAVGDFVVGLILSNNGTNPNTHIDFTAGSARSGSSFVASAASFTKRVTGTFAAGTGAGGLDAGAVAANATYFAYALRKDADLSFDVVLSSSATIGGITTTLLTGYTIVKCIGVVLTDGSSNIRPFVMYPRDEYTFVTPVKDAVAAAISTTSTLLALTVPNGLKIKAKLRFEFSSSATTNAALLSDPAQGALVAGAGNDGANVGTIQVASGFAVGSQEIWTNTSRQIRMILGGSTGSIWIWNDGFHFPCGRSS
;
A
#
# COMPACT_ATOMS: atom_id res chain seq x y z
N MET A 1 -31.61 -72.75 30.26
CA MET A 1 -32.54 -71.63 30.54
C MET A 1 -33.88 -71.90 29.84
N PRO A 2 -35.03 -71.66 30.47
CA PRO A 2 -36.29 -71.39 29.76
C PRO A 2 -36.41 -69.90 29.40
N ARG A 3 -35.29 -69.17 29.42
CA ARG A 3 -35.15 -67.89 28.78
C ARG A 3 -34.65 -68.16 27.37
N ASN A 4 -35.47 -67.80 26.39
CA ASN A 4 -35.11 -68.02 25.00
C ASN A 4 -33.88 -67.13 24.68
N PRO A 5 -32.73 -67.72 24.29
CA PRO A 5 -31.50 -66.95 24.05
C PRO A 5 -31.63 -65.95 22.91
N SER A 6 -32.63 -66.08 22.02
CA SER A 6 -32.87 -65.14 20.92
C SER A 6 -33.90 -64.05 21.23
N THR A 7 -34.69 -64.16 22.31
CA THR A 7 -35.73 -63.15 22.63
C THR A 7 -35.62 -62.57 24.04
N GLY A 8 -34.81 -63.16 24.92
CA GLY A 8 -34.65 -62.72 26.31
C GLY A 8 -35.90 -62.92 27.18
N VAL A 9 -36.99 -63.46 26.62
CA VAL A 9 -38.25 -63.71 27.31
C VAL A 9 -38.09 -64.93 28.21
N TYR A 10 -38.37 -64.75 29.51
CA TYR A 10 -38.41 -65.83 30.49
C TYR A 10 -39.73 -66.60 30.40
N SER A 11 -39.66 -67.93 30.43
CA SER A 11 -40.80 -68.81 30.61
C SER A 11 -40.60 -69.67 31.86
N LYS A 12 -41.66 -69.88 32.64
CA LYS A 12 -41.55 -70.61 33.92
C LYS A 12 -41.24 -72.10 33.66
N PRO A 13 -40.26 -72.72 34.34
CA PRO A 13 -40.02 -74.15 34.22
C PRO A 13 -41.23 -74.99 34.65
N ALA A 14 -41.56 -76.03 33.88
CA ALA A 14 -42.66 -76.94 34.21
C ALA A 14 -42.43 -77.63 35.57
N GLY A 15 -43.48 -77.83 36.36
CA GLY A 15 -43.39 -78.47 37.68
C GLY A 15 -42.90 -77.58 38.84
N THR A 16 -42.62 -76.30 38.60
CA THR A 16 -42.16 -75.35 39.64
C THR A 16 -43.30 -74.52 40.27
N THR A 17 -44.56 -74.90 40.05
CA THR A 17 -45.73 -74.26 40.69
C THR A 17 -46.17 -75.13 41.86
N PRO A 18 -45.98 -74.69 43.13
CA PRO A 18 -46.52 -75.40 44.27
C PRO A 18 -48.05 -75.39 44.25
N SER A 19 -48.66 -76.52 44.60
CA SER A 19 -50.10 -76.65 44.84
C SER A 19 -50.35 -76.74 46.34
N VAL A 20 -51.47 -76.16 46.82
CA VAL A 20 -51.81 -76.17 48.25
C VAL A 20 -51.89 -77.61 48.77
N GLY A 21 -51.17 -77.88 49.87
CA GLY A 21 -51.17 -79.18 50.54
C GLY A 21 -50.25 -80.24 49.92
N GLN A 22 -49.44 -79.92 48.90
CA GLN A 22 -48.45 -80.83 48.33
C GLN A 22 -47.04 -80.53 48.86
N VAL A 23 -46.23 -81.57 49.07
CA VAL A 23 -44.80 -81.42 49.38
C VAL A 23 -44.09 -80.92 48.13
N ILE A 24 -43.27 -79.87 48.27
CA ILE A 24 -42.48 -79.32 47.17
C ILE A 24 -41.37 -80.31 46.82
N ASP A 25 -41.29 -80.71 45.55
CA ASP A 25 -40.16 -81.49 45.06
C ASP A 25 -38.89 -80.61 45.13
N PRO A 26 -37.88 -81.00 45.93
CA PRO A 26 -36.68 -80.21 46.11
C PRO A 26 -35.86 -80.07 44.82
N ALA A 27 -35.96 -81.01 43.87
CA ALA A 27 -35.17 -80.96 42.64
C ALA A 27 -35.52 -79.75 41.73
N PRO A 28 -36.77 -79.57 41.24
CA PRO A 28 -37.14 -78.42 40.42
C PRO A 28 -37.09 -77.09 41.19
N TRP A 29 -37.30 -77.12 42.51
CA TRP A 29 -37.24 -75.91 43.34
C TRP A 29 -35.81 -75.38 43.54
N ASN A 30 -34.85 -76.27 43.84
CA ASN A 30 -33.45 -75.89 43.98
C ASN A 30 -32.88 -75.39 42.65
N ALA A 31 -33.25 -76.03 41.52
CA ALA A 31 -32.85 -75.58 40.19
C ALA A 31 -33.35 -74.15 39.90
N LEU A 32 -34.62 -73.85 40.17
CA LEU A 32 -35.18 -72.50 40.03
C LEU A 32 -34.44 -71.48 40.90
N THR A 33 -34.10 -71.84 42.14
CA THR A 33 -33.44 -70.94 43.09
C THR A 33 -32.00 -70.64 42.69
N THR A 34 -31.25 -71.63 42.21
CA THR A 34 -29.91 -71.45 41.64
C THR A 34 -29.94 -70.57 40.39
N ASP A 35 -30.92 -70.77 39.51
CA ASP A 35 -31.09 -69.97 38.30
C ASP A 35 -31.38 -68.49 38.61
N LEU A 36 -32.25 -68.22 39.59
CA LEU A 36 -32.52 -66.85 40.05
C LEU A 36 -31.27 -66.20 40.66
N GLY A 37 -30.47 -66.95 41.42
CA GLY A 37 -29.20 -66.48 41.94
C GLY A 37 -28.26 -66.04 40.82
N ASN A 38 -28.08 -66.90 39.79
CA ASN A 38 -27.25 -66.59 38.63
C ASN A 38 -27.75 -65.35 37.86
N GLU A 39 -29.06 -65.20 37.68
CA GLU A 39 -29.63 -64.05 36.97
C GLU A 39 -29.41 -62.74 37.74
N ILE A 40 -29.60 -62.75 39.07
CA ILE A 40 -29.35 -61.58 39.91
C ILE A 40 -27.85 -61.24 39.92
N THR A 41 -26.98 -62.25 40.02
CA THR A 41 -25.52 -62.06 39.97
C THR A 41 -25.06 -61.52 38.62
N ASN A 42 -25.70 -61.91 37.52
CA ASN A 42 -25.36 -61.45 36.17
C ASN A 42 -26.11 -60.17 35.77
N SER A 43 -26.96 -59.62 36.63
CA SER A 43 -27.66 -58.37 36.39
C SER A 43 -26.77 -57.17 36.71
N LEU A 44 -26.95 -56.06 35.97
CA LEU A 44 -26.26 -54.81 36.26
C LEU A 44 -26.99 -54.07 37.38
N PRO A 45 -26.36 -53.81 38.53
CA PRO A 45 -27.02 -53.13 39.63
C PRO A 45 -27.16 -51.63 39.34
N ARG A 46 -28.34 -51.07 39.64
CA ARG A 46 -28.70 -49.68 39.30
C ARG A 46 -27.99 -48.61 40.13
N ASP A 47 -27.44 -49.01 41.26
CA ASP A 47 -26.64 -48.15 42.14
C ASP A 47 -25.16 -48.07 41.72
N GLY A 48 -24.78 -48.78 40.65
CA GLY A 48 -23.40 -48.81 40.15
C GLY A 48 -22.45 -49.65 41.00
N SER A 49 -22.97 -50.51 41.89
CA SER A 49 -22.15 -51.34 42.77
C SER A 49 -21.29 -52.40 42.05
N ALA A 50 -21.59 -52.73 40.79
CA ALA A 50 -20.79 -53.64 39.96
C ALA A 50 -20.67 -53.14 38.51
N PRO A 51 -19.50 -53.31 37.85
CA PRO A 51 -19.29 -52.90 36.47
C PRO A 51 -19.82 -53.93 35.46
N MET A 52 -20.00 -53.52 34.20
CA MET A 52 -20.15 -54.45 33.09
C MET A 52 -18.83 -55.19 32.84
N ILE A 53 -18.86 -56.52 32.83
CA ILE A 53 -17.68 -57.38 32.58
C ILE A 53 -17.47 -57.72 31.09
N ALA A 54 -18.36 -57.27 30.21
CA ALA A 54 -18.29 -57.41 28.76
C ALA A 54 -18.67 -56.10 28.06
N PRO A 55 -18.18 -55.83 26.83
CA PRO A 55 -18.54 -54.62 26.08
C PRO A 55 -20.05 -54.50 25.82
N LEU A 56 -20.57 -53.27 25.93
CA LEU A 56 -21.94 -52.96 25.52
C LEU A 56 -22.08 -53.01 24.00
N LYS A 57 -23.00 -53.83 23.49
CA LYS A 57 -23.34 -53.88 22.06
C LYS A 57 -24.69 -53.19 21.82
N ALA A 58 -24.65 -52.00 21.21
CA ALA A 58 -25.84 -51.25 20.84
C ALA A 58 -26.35 -51.62 19.44
N ALA A 59 -27.62 -51.35 19.14
CA ALA A 59 -28.11 -51.34 17.77
C ALA A 59 -27.42 -50.22 16.97
N GLY A 60 -27.27 -50.38 15.65
CA GLY A 60 -26.63 -49.34 14.82
C GLY A 60 -27.37 -48.00 14.87
N GLY A 61 -28.70 -48.03 14.86
CA GLY A 61 -29.53 -46.83 14.87
C GLY A 61 -29.34 -45.92 13.64
N THR A 62 -29.98 -44.77 13.67
CA THR A 62 -29.87 -43.69 12.67
C THR A 62 -29.79 -42.34 13.39
N VAL A 63 -29.52 -41.27 12.64
CA VAL A 63 -29.56 -39.90 13.20
C VAL A 63 -30.94 -39.54 13.79
N SER A 64 -32.03 -40.09 13.23
CA SER A 64 -33.40 -39.88 13.70
C SER A 64 -33.85 -40.87 14.78
N GLY A 65 -33.06 -41.91 15.04
CA GLY A 65 -33.33 -42.95 16.03
C GLY A 65 -32.03 -43.60 16.48
N PRO A 66 -31.28 -42.97 17.40
CA PRO A 66 -29.97 -43.45 17.81
C PRO A 66 -30.05 -44.81 18.51
N GLY A 67 -29.01 -45.63 18.35
CA GLY A 67 -28.93 -46.95 18.98
C GLY A 67 -28.81 -46.89 20.50
N LEU A 68 -28.21 -45.80 21.01
CA LEU A 68 -28.20 -45.44 22.42
C LEU A 68 -28.85 -44.06 22.54
N GLY A 69 -30.09 -43.98 23.03
CA GLY A 69 -30.86 -42.73 23.10
C GLY A 69 -31.53 -42.49 24.44
N PHE A 70 -32.03 -41.28 24.63
CA PHE A 70 -32.75 -40.88 25.85
C PHE A 70 -34.27 -41.05 25.67
N ALA A 71 -34.95 -41.65 26.65
CA ALA A 71 -36.40 -41.91 26.56
C ALA A 71 -37.24 -40.63 26.40
N SER A 72 -36.86 -39.54 27.08
CA SER A 72 -37.51 -38.23 26.97
C SER A 72 -37.16 -37.46 25.71
N THR A 73 -36.12 -37.88 24.98
CA THR A 73 -35.66 -37.23 23.76
C THR A 73 -35.13 -38.28 22.78
N PRO A 74 -36.03 -39.06 22.14
CA PRO A 74 -35.66 -40.27 21.40
C PRO A 74 -34.73 -40.03 20.20
N GLN A 75 -34.58 -38.78 19.76
CA GLN A 75 -33.74 -38.38 18.64
C GLN A 75 -32.36 -37.83 19.07
N THR A 76 -32.02 -37.94 20.36
CA THR A 76 -30.71 -37.53 20.90
C THR A 76 -29.97 -38.76 21.43
N GLY A 77 -28.71 -38.94 21.03
CA GLY A 77 -27.95 -40.13 21.40
C GLY A 77 -26.75 -40.47 20.52
N LEU A 78 -26.26 -41.70 20.64
CA LEU A 78 -25.17 -42.26 19.83
C LEU A 78 -25.73 -43.22 18.78
N TYR A 79 -25.21 -43.12 17.55
CA TYR A 79 -25.55 -44.01 16.46
C TYR A 79 -24.30 -44.39 15.65
N LEU A 80 -24.37 -45.50 14.93
CA LEU A 80 -23.31 -45.92 14.01
C LEU A 80 -23.52 -45.20 12.68
N LYS A 81 -22.64 -44.25 12.39
CA LYS A 81 -22.57 -43.62 11.08
C LYS A 81 -21.96 -44.60 10.08
N GLY A 82 -22.33 -44.48 8.81
CA GLY A 82 -21.75 -45.31 7.75
C GLY A 82 -20.21 -45.27 7.76
N GLY A 83 -19.57 -46.37 7.36
CA GLY A 83 -18.11 -46.45 7.30
C GLY A 83 -17.39 -46.70 8.64
N GLY A 84 -18.11 -47.12 9.68
CA GLY A 84 -17.51 -47.44 10.99
C GLY A 84 -17.26 -46.23 11.90
N LEU A 85 -17.84 -45.08 11.55
CA LEU A 85 -17.72 -43.84 12.33
C LEU A 85 -18.80 -43.79 13.43
N LEU A 86 -18.45 -43.20 14.57
CA LEU A 86 -19.42 -42.89 15.62
C LEU A 86 -20.13 -41.56 15.29
N GLY A 87 -21.45 -41.57 15.31
CA GLY A 87 -22.28 -40.39 15.14
C GLY A 87 -22.95 -39.98 16.45
N PHE A 88 -23.11 -38.68 16.63
CA PHE A 88 -23.83 -38.07 17.74
C PHE A 88 -25.05 -37.38 17.17
N ALA A 89 -26.24 -37.75 17.62
CA ALA A 89 -27.48 -37.09 17.24
C ALA A 89 -27.93 -36.15 18.35
N GLN A 90 -28.34 -34.95 17.99
CA GLN A 90 -29.03 -34.02 18.87
C GLN A 90 -30.32 -33.59 18.19
N ASN A 91 -31.46 -34.01 18.75
CA ASN A 91 -32.79 -33.72 18.22
C ASN A 91 -32.93 -34.07 16.72
N GLY A 92 -32.37 -35.21 16.31
CA GLY A 92 -32.46 -35.69 14.93
C GLY A 92 -31.45 -35.09 13.96
N VAL A 93 -30.49 -34.30 14.45
CA VAL A 93 -29.43 -33.65 13.66
C VAL A 93 -28.07 -34.26 14.02
N ASP A 94 -27.24 -34.53 13.01
CA ASP A 94 -25.87 -35.01 13.20
C ASP A 94 -25.00 -33.88 13.78
N VAL A 95 -24.29 -34.19 14.85
CA VAL A 95 -23.30 -33.30 15.46
C VAL A 95 -21.92 -33.78 15.03
N SER A 96 -21.25 -32.97 14.20
CA SER A 96 -19.87 -33.20 13.79
C SER A 96 -18.90 -32.41 14.66
N PHE A 97 -17.77 -33.02 14.98
CA PHE A 97 -16.64 -32.35 15.62
C PHE A 97 -15.56 -32.07 14.58
N ASP A 98 -14.83 -30.99 14.81
CA ASP A 98 -13.66 -30.67 14.02
C ASP A 98 -12.49 -31.62 14.35
N GLN A 99 -11.50 -31.70 13.47
CA GLN A 99 -10.27 -32.41 13.75
C GLN A 99 -9.50 -31.74 14.89
N ALA A 100 -8.64 -32.50 15.58
CA ALA A 100 -7.80 -31.95 16.63
C ALA A 100 -6.85 -30.89 16.04
N LEU A 101 -6.69 -29.76 16.74
CA LEU A 101 -5.71 -28.76 16.35
C LEU A 101 -4.30 -29.30 16.59
N VAL A 102 -3.53 -29.43 15.52
CA VAL A 102 -2.13 -29.92 15.55
C VAL A 102 -1.20 -28.80 15.11
N TYR A 103 -0.16 -28.55 15.90
CA TYR A 103 0.93 -27.63 15.52
C TYR A 103 2.14 -28.41 14.99
N ALA A 104 2.72 -27.97 13.88
CA ALA A 104 3.99 -28.50 13.40
C ALA A 104 4.86 -27.43 12.72
N ALA A 105 6.18 -27.53 12.88
CA ALA A 105 7.14 -26.75 12.11
C ALA A 105 7.50 -27.48 10.81
N LYS A 106 7.64 -26.75 9.71
CA LYS A 106 8.07 -27.24 8.40
C LYS A 106 9.31 -26.45 7.96
N SER A 107 10.39 -27.13 7.59
CA SER A 107 11.65 -26.49 7.19
C SER A 107 11.85 -26.45 5.66
N GLY A 108 10.79 -26.72 4.89
CA GLY A 108 10.81 -26.78 3.44
C GLY A 108 9.41 -27.10 2.90
N ASP A 109 9.35 -27.49 1.63
CA ASP A 109 8.11 -27.76 0.92
C ASP A 109 7.24 -28.81 1.63
N TYR A 110 5.91 -28.64 1.53
CA TYR A 110 4.95 -29.54 2.16
C TYR A 110 3.67 -29.65 1.33
N THR A 111 3.10 -30.85 1.27
CA THR A 111 1.78 -31.08 0.68
C THR A 111 0.74 -31.23 1.80
N ALA A 112 -0.22 -30.31 1.88
CA ALA A 112 -1.31 -30.40 2.85
C ALA A 112 -2.29 -31.52 2.47
N LEU A 113 -2.61 -32.35 3.45
CA LEU A 113 -3.48 -33.52 3.35
C LEU A 113 -4.78 -33.32 4.11
N ALA A 114 -5.76 -34.21 3.91
CA ALA A 114 -7.03 -34.16 4.64
C ALA A 114 -6.86 -34.30 6.17
N SER A 115 -5.76 -34.93 6.61
CA SER A 115 -5.37 -35.04 8.02
C SER A 115 -4.83 -33.74 8.63
N ASP A 116 -4.52 -32.73 7.81
CA ASP A 116 -4.07 -31.41 8.27
C ASP A 116 -5.26 -30.45 8.50
N GLY A 117 -6.49 -30.97 8.50
CA GLY A 117 -7.66 -30.18 8.83
C GLY A 117 -7.55 -29.65 10.27
N ASN A 118 -7.77 -28.35 10.46
CA ASN A 118 -7.58 -27.64 11.72
C ASN A 118 -6.11 -27.56 12.20
N ALA A 119 -5.13 -27.88 11.35
CA ALA A 119 -3.72 -27.78 11.71
C ALA A 119 -3.19 -26.33 11.63
N VAL A 120 -2.13 -26.08 12.39
CA VAL A 120 -1.31 -24.86 12.36
C VAL A 120 0.10 -25.26 11.96
N HIS A 121 0.52 -24.95 10.74
CA HIS A 121 1.88 -25.22 10.30
C HIS A 121 2.70 -23.94 10.19
N ARG A 122 3.87 -23.95 10.84
CA ARG A 122 4.85 -22.87 10.81
C ARG A 122 6.01 -23.24 9.91
N PHE A 123 6.19 -22.50 8.82
CA PHE A 123 7.31 -22.66 7.91
C PHE A 123 8.49 -21.82 8.40
N THR A 124 9.64 -22.47 8.63
CA THR A 124 10.85 -21.83 9.16
C THR A 124 11.90 -21.50 8.09
N ALA A 125 11.50 -21.58 6.82
CA ALA A 125 12.30 -21.30 5.64
C ALA A 125 11.35 -20.97 4.48
N ALA A 126 11.88 -20.40 3.40
CA ALA A 126 11.13 -20.27 2.16
C ALA A 126 10.70 -21.66 1.66
N ALA A 127 9.43 -21.80 1.28
CA ALA A 127 8.83 -23.09 0.94
C ALA A 127 7.64 -22.95 0.00
N THR A 128 7.33 -24.05 -0.69
CA THR A 128 6.08 -24.24 -1.41
C THR A 128 5.17 -25.15 -0.60
N LEU A 129 4.00 -24.63 -0.26
CA LEU A 129 2.90 -25.37 0.35
C LEU A 129 1.91 -25.74 -0.74
N THR A 130 1.97 -26.98 -1.21
CA THR A 130 0.99 -27.52 -2.14
C THR A 130 -0.27 -27.93 -1.38
N LEU A 131 -1.45 -27.49 -1.82
CA LEU A 131 -2.72 -27.97 -1.27
C LEU A 131 -3.18 -29.16 -2.10
N SER A 132 -3.48 -30.30 -1.44
CA SER A 132 -4.16 -31.40 -2.13
C SER A 132 -5.49 -30.92 -2.74
N ALA A 133 -5.98 -31.60 -3.78
CA ALA A 133 -7.19 -31.21 -4.49
C ALA A 133 -8.34 -30.86 -3.53
N ALA A 134 -9.03 -29.75 -3.79
CA ALA A 134 -10.10 -29.23 -2.94
C ALA A 134 -11.21 -30.27 -2.73
N SER A 135 -11.50 -31.09 -3.75
CA SER A 135 -12.45 -32.20 -3.67
C SER A 135 -12.02 -33.32 -2.72
N THR A 136 -10.71 -33.51 -2.53
CA THR A 136 -10.13 -34.51 -1.62
C THR A 136 -10.07 -33.98 -0.19
N LEU A 137 -9.70 -32.71 -0.01
CA LEU A 137 -9.71 -32.07 1.31
C LEU A 137 -11.13 -31.87 1.84
N GLY A 138 -12.09 -31.64 0.95
CA GLY A 138 -13.51 -31.52 1.28
C GLY A 138 -13.91 -30.13 1.76
N ALA A 139 -15.21 -29.87 1.72
CA ALA A 139 -15.77 -28.60 2.20
C ALA A 139 -15.53 -28.43 3.71
N ASN A 140 -15.24 -27.20 4.14
CA ASN A 140 -14.93 -26.80 5.52
C ASN A 140 -13.56 -27.25 6.05
N TRP A 141 -12.75 -27.96 5.25
CA TRP A 141 -11.34 -28.12 5.58
C TRP A 141 -10.70 -26.74 5.72
N HIS A 142 -10.00 -26.51 6.81
CA HIS A 142 -9.37 -25.22 7.08
C HIS A 142 -8.01 -25.44 7.73
N TYR A 143 -7.13 -24.47 7.55
CA TYR A 143 -5.71 -24.65 7.82
C TYR A 143 -5.03 -23.30 8.02
N CYS A 144 -4.22 -23.21 9.08
CA CYS A 144 -3.45 -22.02 9.40
C CYS A 144 -2.00 -22.19 8.98
N VAL A 145 -1.49 -21.22 8.24
CA VAL A 145 -0.11 -21.18 7.74
C VAL A 145 0.58 -19.97 8.33
N ILE A 146 1.77 -20.17 8.88
CA ILE A 146 2.64 -19.11 9.41
C ILE A 146 3.96 -19.16 8.64
N ALA A 147 4.37 -18.03 8.05
CA ALA A 147 5.70 -17.85 7.46
C ALA A 147 6.64 -17.19 8.49
N ASP A 148 7.66 -17.91 8.96
CA ASP A 148 8.56 -17.52 10.05
C ASP A 148 10.02 -17.97 9.75
N GLY A 149 10.55 -17.52 8.61
CA GLY A 149 11.89 -17.83 8.10
C GLY A 149 12.04 -17.71 6.58
N GLY A 150 11.01 -17.25 5.88
CA GLY A 150 11.01 -17.03 4.43
C GLY A 150 9.61 -17.04 3.82
N ASP A 151 9.49 -16.56 2.58
CA ASP A 151 8.21 -16.52 1.86
C ASP A 151 7.65 -17.94 1.62
N VAL A 152 6.36 -18.12 1.86
CA VAL A 152 5.65 -19.39 1.60
C VAL A 152 4.72 -19.23 0.41
N THR A 153 4.97 -19.99 -0.65
CA THR A 153 4.09 -20.05 -1.82
C THR A 153 3.02 -21.11 -1.59
N ILE A 154 1.76 -20.68 -1.45
CA ILE A 154 0.60 -21.57 -1.32
C ILE A 154 0.07 -21.86 -2.72
N ASP A 155 0.08 -23.14 -3.08
CA ASP A 155 -0.16 -23.65 -4.44
C ASP A 155 -1.29 -24.70 -4.46
N PRO A 156 -2.54 -24.29 -4.76
CA PRO A 156 -3.64 -25.19 -5.09
C PRO A 156 -3.31 -26.20 -6.20
N ASN A 157 -3.88 -27.40 -6.12
CA ASN A 157 -3.60 -28.45 -7.09
C ASN A 157 -4.17 -28.16 -8.48
N GLY A 158 -3.31 -28.12 -9.49
CA GLY A 158 -3.70 -28.08 -10.90
C GLY A 158 -4.31 -26.73 -11.31
N VAL A 159 -5.61 -26.72 -11.62
CA VAL A 159 -6.34 -25.52 -12.10
C VAL A 159 -7.22 -24.91 -10.99
N GLU A 160 -7.12 -25.43 -9.78
CA GLU A 160 -7.83 -24.87 -8.62
C GLU A 160 -7.26 -23.49 -8.27
N THR A 161 -8.05 -22.68 -7.57
CA THR A 161 -7.65 -21.31 -7.21
C THR A 161 -7.70 -21.09 -5.72
N ILE A 162 -6.79 -20.27 -5.22
CA ILE A 162 -6.87 -19.63 -3.91
C ILE A 162 -7.21 -18.16 -4.10
N ASP A 163 -8.34 -17.73 -3.53
CA ASP A 163 -8.80 -16.35 -3.62
C ASP A 163 -9.04 -15.84 -5.06
N GLY A 164 -9.22 -16.75 -6.03
CA GLY A 164 -9.35 -16.46 -7.45
C GLY A 164 -8.02 -16.41 -8.23
N ALA A 165 -6.88 -16.66 -7.57
CA ALA A 165 -5.55 -16.74 -8.17
C ALA A 165 -5.04 -18.19 -8.19
N ALA A 166 -4.10 -18.50 -9.09
CA ALA A 166 -3.47 -19.83 -9.17
C ALA A 166 -2.60 -20.13 -7.94
N THR A 167 -1.96 -19.12 -7.35
CA THR A 167 -1.11 -19.25 -6.15
C THR A 167 -1.25 -18.02 -5.26
N LEU A 168 -0.98 -18.16 -3.97
CA LEU A 168 -0.84 -17.05 -3.01
C LEU A 168 0.55 -17.08 -2.38
N VAL A 169 1.33 -16.01 -2.48
CA VAL A 169 2.60 -15.88 -1.75
C VAL A 169 2.34 -15.20 -0.41
N LEU A 170 2.48 -15.95 0.69
CA LEU A 170 2.48 -15.43 2.04
C LEU A 170 3.89 -14.93 2.39
N LYS A 171 4.02 -13.65 2.68
CA LYS A 171 5.31 -13.05 3.03
C LYS A 171 5.79 -13.47 4.41
N ASP A 172 7.11 -13.56 4.56
CA ASP A 172 7.75 -13.80 5.85
C ASP A 172 7.24 -12.84 6.94
N GLY A 173 7.01 -13.37 8.14
CA GLY A 173 6.45 -12.63 9.28
C GLY A 173 4.92 -12.53 9.33
N TYR A 174 4.19 -13.14 8.38
CA TYR A 174 2.74 -13.13 8.34
C TYR A 174 2.12 -14.53 8.49
N SER A 175 0.82 -14.54 8.78
CA SER A 175 0.00 -15.76 8.81
C SER A 175 -1.30 -15.59 8.03
N VAL A 176 -1.86 -16.72 7.60
CA VAL A 176 -3.14 -16.76 6.89
C VAL A 176 -3.94 -17.99 7.31
N ASN A 177 -5.25 -17.83 7.43
CA ASN A 177 -6.19 -18.93 7.57
C ASN A 177 -6.83 -19.22 6.22
N ILE A 178 -6.73 -20.48 5.78
CA ILE A 178 -7.26 -21.00 4.52
C ILE A 178 -8.51 -21.82 4.83
N ILE A 179 -9.54 -21.71 3.99
CA ILE A 179 -10.76 -22.52 4.04
C ILE A 179 -11.03 -23.09 2.65
N CYS A 180 -11.34 -24.39 2.57
CA CYS A 180 -11.71 -25.11 1.36
C CYS A 180 -13.24 -25.13 1.20
N SER A 181 -13.74 -24.82 0.01
CA SER A 181 -15.16 -24.97 -0.33
C SER A 181 -15.53 -26.36 -0.87
N GLY A 182 -14.54 -27.24 -1.04
CA GLY A 182 -14.67 -28.49 -1.80
C GLY A 182 -14.37 -28.34 -3.30
N ALA A 183 -14.15 -27.11 -3.79
CA ALA A 183 -13.78 -26.83 -5.18
C ALA A 183 -12.69 -25.75 -5.33
N ALA A 184 -12.56 -24.84 -4.37
CA ALA A 184 -11.56 -23.78 -4.36
C ALA A 184 -11.17 -23.43 -2.93
N PHE A 185 -10.11 -22.64 -2.80
CA PHE A 185 -9.58 -22.17 -1.52
C PHE A 185 -9.82 -20.67 -1.33
N PHE A 186 -10.09 -20.28 -0.10
CA PHE A 186 -10.31 -18.89 0.28
C PHE A 186 -9.50 -18.57 1.53
N THR A 187 -9.03 -17.34 1.63
CA THR A 187 -8.39 -16.86 2.86
C THR A 187 -9.27 -15.90 3.63
N ASN A 188 -8.86 -15.54 4.84
CA ASN A 188 -9.45 -14.41 5.58
C ASN A 188 -9.20 -13.03 4.93
N LYS A 189 -8.53 -12.97 3.76
CA LYS A 189 -8.22 -11.78 2.96
C LYS A 189 -7.39 -10.70 3.68
N LEU A 190 -6.89 -10.96 4.89
CA LEU A 190 -6.15 -9.97 5.67
C LEU A 190 -4.85 -9.58 4.97
N PHE A 191 -4.08 -10.57 4.52
CA PHE A 191 -2.83 -10.35 3.80
C PHE A 191 -3.04 -9.63 2.45
N ALA A 192 -4.03 -10.05 1.67
CA ALA A 192 -4.39 -9.40 0.41
C ALA A 192 -4.77 -7.92 0.58
N ARG A 193 -5.43 -7.55 1.69
CA ARG A 193 -5.77 -6.15 2.00
C ARG A 193 -4.59 -5.32 2.50
N ILE A 194 -3.61 -5.93 3.18
CA ILE A 194 -2.38 -5.22 3.55
C ILE A 194 -1.57 -4.89 2.29
N GLN A 195 -1.45 -5.85 1.37
CA GLN A 195 -0.76 -5.63 0.09
C GLN A 195 -1.42 -4.55 -0.77
N SER A 196 -2.76 -4.45 -0.79
CA SER A 196 -3.47 -3.39 -1.54
C SER A 196 -3.45 -2.01 -0.86
N LYS A 197 -3.25 -1.93 0.46
CA LYS A 197 -2.98 -0.66 1.16
C LYS A 197 -1.55 -0.17 0.95
N ALA A 198 -0.63 -1.08 0.64
CA ALA A 198 0.73 -0.74 0.20
C ALA A 198 0.78 -0.24 -1.26
N ASP A 199 -0.34 -0.26 -1.99
CA ASP A 199 -0.43 0.23 -3.36
C ASP A 199 -0.36 1.77 -3.38
N SER A 200 0.88 2.23 -3.26
CA SER A 200 1.36 3.60 -3.23
C SER A 200 0.82 4.47 -4.38
N ALA A 201 0.29 3.89 -5.46
CA ALA A 201 -0.23 4.64 -6.59
C ALA A 201 -1.53 5.42 -6.30
N ALA A 202 -2.29 5.08 -5.25
CA ALA A 202 -3.55 5.77 -4.91
C ALA A 202 -3.37 7.15 -4.25
N VAL A 203 -2.19 7.43 -3.71
CA VAL A 203 -1.82 8.76 -3.19
C VAL A 203 -1.02 9.45 -4.29
N GLY A 204 -1.66 10.38 -5.00
CA GLY A 204 -1.03 11.13 -6.09
C GLY A 204 0.24 11.88 -5.68
N ASP A 205 0.96 12.37 -6.67
CA ASP A 205 2.16 13.16 -6.49
C ASP A 205 1.89 14.47 -5.73
N PHE A 206 2.73 14.80 -4.74
CA PHE A 206 2.58 16.04 -3.98
C PHE A 206 3.91 16.57 -3.45
N VAL A 207 3.91 17.86 -3.13
CA VAL A 207 4.87 18.51 -2.23
C VAL A 207 4.08 19.27 -1.17
N VAL A 208 4.38 19.04 0.10
CA VAL A 208 3.79 19.76 1.24
C VAL A 208 4.91 20.32 2.09
N GLY A 209 4.84 21.60 2.46
CA GLY A 209 5.97 22.26 3.13
C GLY A 209 7.19 22.30 2.23
N LEU A 210 8.39 22.01 2.76
CA LEU A 210 9.67 22.06 2.03
C LEU A 210 9.85 23.40 1.29
N ILE A 211 9.35 24.49 1.85
CA ILE A 211 9.39 25.83 1.24
C ILE A 211 10.83 26.32 1.27
N LEU A 212 11.31 26.79 0.13
CA LEU A 212 12.66 27.31 0.00
C LEU A 212 12.72 28.77 0.43
N SER A 213 13.78 29.14 1.14
CA SER A 213 14.11 30.54 1.43
C SER A 213 15.62 30.73 1.53
N ASN A 214 16.11 31.94 1.20
CA ASN A 214 17.48 32.32 1.54
C ASN A 214 17.72 32.13 3.04
N ASN A 215 18.89 31.59 3.40
CA ASN A 215 19.22 31.38 4.81
C ASN A 215 19.37 32.69 5.58
N GLY A 216 18.90 32.72 6.83
CA GLY A 216 18.92 33.94 7.65
C GLY A 216 20.31 34.46 8.03
N THR A 217 21.32 33.58 8.08
CA THR A 217 22.70 33.94 8.45
C THR A 217 23.62 34.06 7.23
N ASN A 218 23.47 33.14 6.27
CA ASN A 218 24.31 33.03 5.08
C ASN A 218 23.47 33.09 3.78
N PRO A 219 22.72 34.19 3.53
CA PRO A 219 21.71 34.25 2.48
C PRO A 219 22.27 34.10 1.06
N ASN A 220 23.55 34.42 0.86
CA ASN A 220 24.23 34.37 -0.44
C ASN A 220 24.64 32.95 -0.87
N THR A 221 24.76 32.02 0.09
CA THR A 221 25.38 30.71 -0.18
C THR A 221 24.57 29.54 0.34
N HIS A 222 23.62 29.77 1.26
CA HIS A 222 22.80 28.73 1.87
C HIS A 222 21.32 28.94 1.55
N ILE A 223 20.64 27.83 1.30
CA ILE A 223 19.20 27.77 1.11
C ILE A 223 18.58 26.90 2.22
N ASP A 224 17.54 27.42 2.85
CA ASP A 224 16.76 26.73 3.87
C ASP A 224 15.51 26.12 3.25
N PHE A 225 15.11 24.99 3.81
CA PHE A 225 13.89 24.25 3.49
C PHE A 225 13.10 24.10 4.78
N THR A 226 11.82 24.48 4.78
CA THR A 226 10.94 24.20 5.92
C THR A 226 10.68 22.69 6.06
N ALA A 227 10.20 22.25 7.23
CA ALA A 227 9.72 20.87 7.40
C ALA A 227 8.63 20.54 6.37
N GLY A 228 8.51 19.27 5.99
CA GLY A 228 7.55 18.87 4.97
C GLY A 228 7.83 17.50 4.37
N SER A 229 7.15 17.21 3.26
CA SER A 229 7.23 15.93 2.58
C SER A 229 7.03 16.06 1.07
N ALA A 230 7.62 15.12 0.34
CA ALA A 230 7.52 15.02 -1.11
C ALA A 230 7.20 13.58 -1.52
N ARG A 231 6.36 13.44 -2.54
CA ARG A 231 5.96 12.16 -3.10
C ARG A 231 5.93 12.19 -4.62
N SER A 232 6.54 11.20 -5.26
CA SER A 232 6.34 10.91 -6.67
C SER A 232 6.21 9.41 -6.90
N GLY A 233 5.07 8.98 -7.43
CA GLY A 233 4.73 7.56 -7.56
C GLY A 233 4.81 6.82 -6.22
N SER A 234 5.65 5.79 -6.14
CA SER A 234 5.92 5.03 -4.90
C SER A 234 7.03 5.61 -4.02
N SER A 235 7.74 6.65 -4.50
CA SER A 235 8.80 7.30 -3.74
C SER A 235 8.24 8.39 -2.86
N PHE A 236 8.57 8.34 -1.57
CA PHE A 236 8.11 9.28 -0.55
C PHE A 236 9.22 9.56 0.44
N VAL A 237 9.36 10.82 0.84
CA VAL A 237 10.26 11.24 1.92
C VAL A 237 9.66 12.41 2.70
N ALA A 238 9.99 12.49 3.99
CA ALA A 238 9.56 13.56 4.87
C ALA A 238 10.66 13.97 5.85
N SER A 239 10.61 15.24 6.27
CA SER A 239 11.39 15.77 7.38
C SER A 239 10.48 16.55 8.32
N ALA A 240 10.59 16.27 9.62
CA ALA A 240 9.93 17.06 10.67
C ALA A 240 10.71 18.32 11.07
N ALA A 241 11.97 18.43 10.64
CA ALA A 241 12.85 19.57 10.91
C ALA A 241 13.11 20.37 9.64
N SER A 242 13.48 21.64 9.79
CA SER A 242 14.06 22.41 8.70
C SER A 242 15.40 21.81 8.26
N PHE A 243 15.74 22.04 7.01
CA PHE A 243 16.97 21.57 6.40
C PHE A 243 17.69 22.72 5.73
N THR A 244 19.01 22.66 5.64
CA THR A 244 19.81 23.68 4.95
C THR A 244 20.79 22.98 4.00
N LYS A 245 20.95 23.48 2.79
CA LYS A 245 22.07 23.11 1.90
C LYS A 245 22.81 24.37 1.47
N ARG A 246 24.09 24.24 1.12
CA ARG A 246 24.85 25.34 0.50
C ARG A 246 25.19 25.04 -0.95
N VAL A 247 25.09 26.06 -1.80
CA VAL A 247 25.43 25.97 -3.23
C VAL A 247 26.93 25.95 -3.48
N THR A 248 27.75 26.33 -2.50
CA THR A 248 29.21 26.48 -2.66
C THR A 248 30.01 25.19 -2.43
N GLY A 249 29.35 24.04 -2.34
CA GLY A 249 30.02 22.75 -2.18
C GLY A 249 29.24 21.62 -2.82
N THR A 250 29.96 20.58 -3.23
CA THR A 250 29.40 19.32 -3.71
C THR A 250 28.61 18.60 -2.63
N PHE A 251 27.69 17.74 -3.05
CA PHE A 251 26.80 17.02 -2.19
C PHE A 251 27.57 16.27 -1.10
N ALA A 252 27.18 16.55 0.14
CA ALA A 252 27.50 15.75 1.31
C ALA A 252 26.24 15.63 2.16
N ALA A 253 26.10 14.51 2.86
CA ALA A 253 24.91 14.22 3.64
C ALA A 253 24.73 15.21 4.81
N GLY A 254 23.48 15.59 5.09
CA GLY A 254 23.10 16.36 6.26
C GLY A 254 22.87 17.85 6.02
N THR A 255 22.34 18.49 7.05
CA THR A 255 22.01 19.92 7.08
C THR A 255 23.27 20.79 7.16
N GLY A 256 23.28 21.92 6.45
CA GLY A 256 24.42 22.83 6.31
C GLY A 256 25.51 22.34 5.33
N ALA A 257 25.41 21.10 4.86
CA ALA A 257 26.38 20.51 3.94
C ALA A 257 26.22 21.03 2.50
N GLY A 258 27.23 20.76 1.66
CA GLY A 258 27.17 21.08 0.24
C GLY A 258 26.01 20.37 -0.45
N GLY A 259 25.39 21.05 -1.42
CA GLY A 259 24.21 20.58 -2.12
C GLY A 259 24.44 20.17 -3.56
N LEU A 260 25.53 20.58 -4.22
CA LEU A 260 25.67 20.39 -5.68
C LEU A 260 25.89 18.92 -6.07
N ASP A 261 25.11 18.40 -7.00
CA ASP A 261 25.29 17.03 -7.54
C ASP A 261 26.65 16.83 -8.24
N ALA A 262 27.22 17.91 -8.78
CA ALA A 262 28.55 17.95 -9.35
C ALA A 262 29.14 19.37 -9.37
N GLY A 263 30.47 19.46 -9.52
CA GLY A 263 31.17 20.71 -9.83
C GLY A 263 31.12 21.77 -8.73
N ALA A 264 31.18 23.03 -9.15
CA ALA A 264 31.18 24.21 -8.28
C ALA A 264 30.06 25.18 -8.69
N VAL A 265 29.72 26.10 -7.79
CA VAL A 265 28.71 27.12 -8.07
C VAL A 265 29.14 27.98 -9.27
N ALA A 266 28.23 28.18 -10.21
CA ALA A 266 28.43 28.99 -11.40
C ALA A 266 27.63 30.30 -11.31
N ALA A 267 28.12 31.33 -12.00
CA ALA A 267 27.43 32.60 -12.14
C ALA A 267 26.22 32.47 -13.09
N ASN A 268 25.14 33.20 -12.80
CA ASN A 268 23.91 33.25 -13.60
C ASN A 268 23.29 31.85 -13.88
N ALA A 269 23.43 30.94 -12.92
CA ALA A 269 23.07 29.54 -13.08
C ALA A 269 21.71 29.20 -12.45
N THR A 270 21.19 28.04 -12.83
CA THR A 270 19.97 27.44 -12.30
C THR A 270 20.32 26.15 -11.58
N TYR A 271 19.85 26.02 -10.34
CA TYR A 271 20.00 24.82 -9.52
C TYR A 271 18.62 24.35 -9.04
N PHE A 272 18.15 23.25 -9.60
CA PHE A 272 16.93 22.58 -9.19
C PHE A 272 17.18 21.79 -7.91
N ALA A 273 16.33 22.00 -6.91
CA ALA A 273 16.38 21.28 -5.65
C ALA A 273 15.54 20.00 -5.75
N TYR A 274 16.18 18.86 -5.47
CA TYR A 274 15.54 17.55 -5.46
C TYR A 274 15.56 16.96 -4.06
N ALA A 275 14.40 16.54 -3.58
CA ALA A 275 14.29 15.78 -2.35
C ALA A 275 14.93 14.40 -2.54
N LEU A 276 15.79 14.03 -1.61
CA LEU A 276 16.42 12.73 -1.53
C LEU A 276 15.87 11.95 -0.35
N ARG A 277 15.75 10.64 -0.55
CA ARG A 277 15.53 9.67 0.52
C ARG A 277 16.75 8.78 0.63
N LYS A 278 17.37 8.70 1.79
CA LYS A 278 18.43 7.73 2.04
C LYS A 278 17.86 6.32 2.10
N ASP A 279 18.43 5.38 1.37
CA ASP A 279 17.85 4.05 1.20
C ASP A 279 17.94 3.19 2.46
N ALA A 280 18.94 3.45 3.32
CA ALA A 280 19.19 2.66 4.52
C ALA A 280 18.24 2.97 5.69
N ASP A 281 17.84 4.24 5.85
CA ASP A 281 17.09 4.71 7.03
C ASP A 281 15.91 5.61 6.68
N LEU A 282 15.64 5.82 5.38
CA LEU A 282 14.56 6.64 4.84
C LEU A 282 14.64 8.13 5.20
N SER A 283 15.78 8.61 5.71
CA SER A 283 15.98 10.01 6.08
C SER A 283 16.00 10.95 4.87
N PHE A 284 15.60 12.20 5.13
CA PHE A 284 15.53 13.27 4.15
C PHE A 284 16.90 13.96 3.94
N ASP A 285 17.21 14.25 2.68
CA ASP A 285 18.28 15.18 2.30
C ASP A 285 17.86 15.93 1.01
N VAL A 286 18.68 16.87 0.54
CA VAL A 286 18.43 17.60 -0.70
C VAL A 286 19.70 17.68 -1.53
N VAL A 287 19.57 17.43 -2.83
CA VAL A 287 20.59 17.74 -3.83
C VAL A 287 20.14 18.89 -4.72
N LEU A 288 21.09 19.71 -5.14
CA LEU A 288 20.95 20.81 -6.05
C LEU A 288 21.63 20.42 -7.37
N SER A 289 20.88 20.39 -8.46
CA SER A 289 21.39 19.98 -9.78
C SER A 289 21.13 21.05 -10.83
N SER A 290 22.04 21.18 -11.80
CA SER A 290 21.77 21.99 -13.01
C SER A 290 20.79 21.32 -13.98
N SER A 291 20.46 20.04 -13.77
CA SER A 291 19.50 19.32 -14.59
C SER A 291 18.07 19.66 -14.19
N ALA A 292 17.25 19.98 -15.20
CA ALA A 292 15.80 20.18 -15.06
C ALA A 292 15.00 18.87 -14.89
N THR A 293 15.63 17.72 -15.13
CA THR A 293 14.97 16.41 -15.05
C THR A 293 15.77 15.45 -14.18
N ILE A 294 15.08 14.51 -13.51
CA ILE A 294 15.72 13.52 -12.64
C ILE A 294 16.77 12.70 -13.40
N GLY A 295 16.48 12.32 -14.65
CA GLY A 295 17.39 11.50 -15.46
C GLY A 295 18.70 12.19 -15.86
N GLY A 296 18.81 13.51 -15.73
CA GLY A 296 20.04 14.26 -16.00
C GLY A 296 20.87 14.61 -14.76
N ILE A 297 20.44 14.21 -13.56
CA ILE A 297 21.17 14.48 -12.32
C ILE A 297 22.44 13.62 -12.26
N THR A 298 23.56 14.20 -11.84
CA THR A 298 24.79 13.44 -11.64
C THR A 298 24.69 12.63 -10.35
N THR A 299 24.73 11.30 -10.44
CA THR A 299 24.46 10.41 -9.29
C THR A 299 25.71 9.91 -8.56
N THR A 300 26.91 10.28 -9.00
CA THR A 300 28.18 9.78 -8.43
C THR A 300 28.32 10.04 -6.93
N LEU A 301 27.79 11.17 -6.44
CA LEU A 301 27.80 11.53 -5.02
C LEU A 301 26.54 11.08 -4.25
N LEU A 302 25.57 10.47 -4.94
CA LEU A 302 24.24 10.15 -4.42
C LEU A 302 24.03 8.64 -4.20
N THR A 303 25.11 7.86 -4.12
CA THR A 303 25.04 6.42 -3.84
C THR A 303 24.33 6.16 -2.52
N GLY A 304 23.31 5.29 -2.53
CA GLY A 304 22.47 5.01 -1.37
C GLY A 304 21.35 6.03 -1.12
N TYR A 305 21.04 6.86 -2.13
CA TYR A 305 19.89 7.77 -2.11
C TYR A 305 18.98 7.53 -3.31
N THR A 306 17.67 7.48 -3.03
CA THR A 306 16.61 7.62 -4.01
C THR A 306 16.31 9.11 -4.25
N ILE A 307 16.35 9.57 -5.50
CA ILE A 307 15.87 10.91 -5.88
C ILE A 307 14.34 10.87 -6.01
N VAL A 308 13.64 11.62 -5.17
CA VAL A 308 12.17 11.52 -5.04
C VAL A 308 11.44 12.48 -5.98
N LYS A 309 11.70 13.78 -5.87
CA LYS A 309 10.96 14.81 -6.62
C LYS A 309 11.69 16.15 -6.62
N CYS A 310 11.48 16.95 -7.66
CA CYS A 310 11.87 18.36 -7.63
C CYS A 310 10.95 19.12 -6.66
N ILE A 311 11.52 19.90 -5.75
CA ILE A 311 10.80 20.60 -4.68
C ILE A 311 10.92 22.13 -4.76
N GLY A 312 11.79 22.62 -5.65
CA GLY A 312 12.00 24.03 -5.91
C GLY A 312 13.23 24.29 -6.76
N VAL A 313 13.59 25.57 -6.91
CA VAL A 313 14.75 26.01 -7.70
C VAL A 313 15.44 27.20 -7.03
N VAL A 314 16.75 27.28 -7.23
CA VAL A 314 17.63 28.34 -6.75
C VAL A 314 18.38 28.93 -7.94
N LEU A 315 18.41 30.27 -8.03
CA LEU A 315 19.13 30.98 -9.10
C LEU A 315 20.30 31.76 -8.51
N THR A 316 21.42 31.80 -9.23
CA THR A 316 22.58 32.61 -8.86
C THR A 316 22.72 33.87 -9.71
N ASP A 317 23.42 34.87 -9.19
CA ASP A 317 23.74 36.11 -9.90
C ASP A 317 25.11 36.06 -10.61
N GLY A 318 25.52 37.19 -11.19
CA GLY A 318 26.81 37.31 -11.89
C GLY A 318 28.03 37.08 -10.99
N SER A 319 27.86 37.17 -9.67
CA SER A 319 28.88 36.92 -8.67
C SER A 319 28.75 35.52 -8.04
N SER A 320 27.90 34.66 -8.59
CA SER A 320 27.58 33.32 -8.06
C SER A 320 26.89 33.32 -6.69
N ASN A 321 26.35 34.45 -6.23
CA ASN A 321 25.53 34.50 -5.02
C ASN A 321 24.11 34.05 -5.33
N ILE A 322 23.44 33.42 -4.38
CA ILE A 322 22.01 33.11 -4.48
C ILE A 322 21.23 34.43 -4.59
N ARG A 323 20.40 34.55 -5.62
CA ARG A 323 19.49 35.68 -5.79
C ARG A 323 18.42 35.65 -4.70
N PRO A 324 18.23 36.73 -3.93
CA PRO A 324 17.20 36.74 -2.90
C PRO A 324 15.79 36.62 -3.45
N PHE A 325 14.98 35.74 -2.88
CA PHE A 325 13.58 35.53 -3.27
C PHE A 325 12.66 35.25 -2.08
N VAL A 326 11.37 35.44 -2.33
CA VAL A 326 10.26 34.98 -1.49
C VAL A 326 9.51 33.92 -2.27
N MET A 327 9.30 32.75 -1.65
CA MET A 327 8.47 31.69 -2.20
C MET A 327 7.09 31.73 -1.55
N TYR A 328 6.08 31.97 -2.37
CA TYR A 328 4.68 31.94 -1.99
C TYR A 328 4.07 30.54 -2.19
N PRO A 329 2.89 30.29 -1.61
CA PRO A 329 2.16 29.05 -1.83
C PRO A 329 1.94 28.80 -3.35
N ARG A 330 1.75 27.54 -3.76
CA ARG A 330 1.68 27.10 -5.18
C ARG A 330 2.91 27.43 -6.03
N ASP A 331 4.11 27.29 -5.47
CA ASP A 331 5.37 27.37 -6.21
C ASP A 331 5.60 28.70 -6.96
N GLU A 332 5.16 29.78 -6.34
CA GLU A 332 5.28 31.12 -6.89
C GLU A 332 6.51 31.84 -6.29
N TYR A 333 7.45 32.24 -7.13
CA TYR A 333 8.66 32.94 -6.75
C TYR A 333 8.52 34.44 -7.05
N THR A 334 8.99 35.26 -6.12
CA THR A 334 9.14 36.71 -6.28
C THR A 334 10.54 37.11 -5.84
N PHE A 335 11.30 37.78 -6.69
CA PHE A 335 12.61 38.30 -6.30
C PHE A 335 12.44 39.43 -5.29
N VAL A 336 13.31 39.49 -4.26
CA VAL A 336 13.28 40.59 -3.27
C VAL A 336 13.59 41.92 -3.94
N THR A 337 14.52 41.91 -4.91
CA THR A 337 14.80 43.04 -5.79
C THR A 337 14.53 42.60 -7.22
N PRO A 338 13.60 43.27 -7.94
CA PRO A 338 13.31 42.94 -9.32
C PRO A 338 14.57 42.96 -10.19
N VAL A 339 14.74 41.92 -11.00
CA VAL A 339 15.92 41.80 -11.87
C VAL A 339 15.70 42.65 -13.12
N LYS A 340 16.69 43.48 -13.46
CA LYS A 340 16.67 44.28 -14.68
C LYS A 340 17.21 43.46 -15.85
N ASP A 341 16.33 42.67 -16.48
CA ASP A 341 16.69 41.79 -17.60
C ASP A 341 16.95 42.59 -18.90
N ALA A 342 16.41 43.81 -19.00
CA ALA A 342 16.76 44.75 -20.05
C ALA A 342 16.76 46.19 -19.52
N VAL A 343 17.74 46.99 -19.94
CA VAL A 343 17.83 48.43 -19.62
C VAL A 343 18.12 49.19 -20.90
N ALA A 344 17.16 49.99 -21.35
CA ALA A 344 17.23 50.73 -22.61
C ALA A 344 17.62 49.84 -23.81
N ALA A 345 17.15 48.59 -23.83
CA ALA A 345 17.47 47.65 -24.88
C ALA A 345 16.75 48.07 -26.17
N ALA A 346 17.44 47.98 -27.31
CA ALA A 346 16.83 48.32 -28.58
C ALA A 346 15.69 47.34 -28.93
N ILE A 347 14.55 47.88 -29.35
CA ILE A 347 13.43 47.11 -29.90
C ILE A 347 13.03 47.70 -31.25
N SER A 348 12.60 46.86 -32.19
CA SER A 348 12.27 47.26 -33.56
C SER A 348 11.08 46.48 -34.09
N THR A 349 10.69 46.78 -35.33
CA THR A 349 9.70 46.02 -36.10
C THR A 349 10.16 44.61 -36.46
N THR A 350 11.45 44.29 -36.28
CA THR A 350 11.96 42.92 -36.41
C THR A 350 11.83 42.20 -35.08
N SER A 351 11.13 41.05 -35.10
CA SER A 351 10.94 40.24 -33.90
C SER A 351 12.27 39.66 -33.42
N THR A 352 12.53 39.77 -32.12
CA THR A 352 13.74 39.26 -31.46
C THR A 352 13.41 38.48 -30.20
N LEU A 353 14.35 37.64 -29.74
CA LEU A 353 14.24 36.90 -28.49
C LEU A 353 15.11 37.57 -27.42
N LEU A 354 14.56 37.71 -26.22
CA LEU A 354 15.25 38.25 -25.06
C LEU A 354 15.31 37.19 -23.96
N ALA A 355 16.50 36.91 -23.44
CA ALA A 355 16.69 36.02 -22.31
C ALA A 355 16.31 36.72 -20.99
N LEU A 356 15.65 35.98 -20.11
CA LEU A 356 15.20 36.44 -18.79
C LEU A 356 15.91 35.69 -17.67
N THR A 357 15.94 36.31 -16.48
CA THR A 357 16.42 35.67 -15.26
C THR A 357 15.33 34.78 -14.65
N VAL A 358 15.17 33.60 -15.23
CA VAL A 358 14.28 32.52 -14.75
C VAL A 358 15.01 31.16 -14.84
N PRO A 359 14.46 30.05 -14.31
CA PRO A 359 15.07 28.72 -14.47
C PRO A 359 15.29 28.31 -15.93
N ASN A 360 16.48 27.80 -16.25
CA ASN A 360 16.82 27.29 -17.58
C ASN A 360 16.41 25.82 -17.79
N GLY A 361 16.15 25.43 -19.04
CA GLY A 361 15.87 24.04 -19.40
C GLY A 361 14.38 23.66 -19.38
N LEU A 362 13.50 24.56 -18.94
CA LEU A 362 12.05 24.37 -18.87
C LEU A 362 11.32 25.63 -19.33
N LYS A 363 10.04 25.48 -19.71
CA LYS A 363 9.15 26.63 -19.89
C LYS A 363 8.75 27.16 -18.52
N ILE A 364 8.91 28.46 -18.32
CA ILE A 364 8.62 29.13 -17.05
C ILE A 364 7.69 30.30 -17.33
N LYS A 365 6.71 30.52 -16.44
CA LYS A 365 5.86 31.71 -16.53
C LYS A 365 6.54 32.84 -15.75
N ALA A 366 7.13 33.80 -16.45
CA ALA A 366 7.82 34.94 -15.86
C ALA A 366 6.84 36.07 -15.55
N LYS A 367 7.02 36.76 -14.41
CA LYS A 367 6.23 37.93 -13.99
C LYS A 367 6.99 39.19 -14.36
N LEU A 368 6.47 39.95 -15.31
CA LEU A 368 7.24 41.01 -15.93
C LEU A 368 6.52 42.35 -15.85
N ARG A 369 7.32 43.40 -15.63
CA ARG A 369 6.95 44.79 -15.84
C ARG A 369 7.82 45.37 -16.95
N PHE A 370 7.21 46.19 -17.77
CA PHE A 370 7.80 46.75 -18.96
C PHE A 370 7.71 48.26 -18.92
N GLU A 371 8.73 48.92 -19.42
CA GLU A 371 8.69 50.33 -19.79
C GLU A 371 9.22 50.46 -21.22
N PHE A 372 8.58 51.29 -22.01
CA PHE A 372 8.82 51.44 -23.44
C PHE A 372 8.88 52.92 -23.80
N SER A 373 9.86 53.29 -24.64
CA SER A 373 9.96 54.62 -25.23
C SER A 373 10.31 54.56 -26.71
N SER A 374 9.87 55.54 -27.47
CA SER A 374 10.08 55.66 -28.92
C SER A 374 10.01 57.13 -29.34
N SER A 375 10.57 57.50 -30.49
CA SER A 375 10.40 58.85 -31.05
C SER A 375 9.02 59.08 -31.69
N ALA A 376 8.29 58.00 -32.02
CA ALA A 376 6.97 58.05 -32.65
C ALA A 376 5.83 57.78 -31.65
N THR A 377 4.80 58.61 -31.66
CA THR A 377 3.69 58.62 -30.67
C THR A 377 2.63 57.53 -30.86
N THR A 378 2.73 56.75 -31.92
CA THR A 378 1.75 55.68 -32.24
C THR A 378 2.35 54.28 -32.08
N ASN A 379 3.62 54.18 -31.69
CA ASN A 379 4.29 52.90 -31.50
C ASN A 379 3.84 52.24 -30.20
N ALA A 380 3.59 50.94 -30.24
CA ALA A 380 3.26 50.10 -29.09
C ALA A 380 4.07 48.80 -29.16
N ALA A 381 4.50 48.27 -28.01
CA ALA A 381 5.33 47.08 -27.94
C ALA A 381 4.52 45.84 -27.55
N LEU A 382 4.88 44.71 -28.15
CA LEU A 382 4.33 43.40 -27.84
C LEU A 382 5.45 42.47 -27.37
N LEU A 383 5.29 41.94 -26.17
CA LEU A 383 6.08 40.85 -25.63
C LEU A 383 5.22 39.60 -25.53
N SER A 384 5.71 38.45 -25.97
CA SER A 384 4.90 37.23 -26.06
C SER A 384 5.68 35.95 -25.85
N ASP A 385 4.95 34.85 -25.66
CA ASP A 385 5.52 33.50 -25.63
C ASP A 385 6.12 33.17 -27.01
N PRO A 386 7.42 32.82 -27.11
CA PRO A 386 8.03 32.45 -28.38
C PRO A 386 7.31 31.32 -29.13
N ALA A 387 6.59 30.44 -28.42
CA ALA A 387 5.83 29.34 -29.01
C ALA A 387 4.63 29.79 -29.84
N GLN A 388 4.16 31.04 -29.68
CA GLN A 388 3.11 31.62 -30.51
C GLN A 388 3.61 32.03 -31.90
N GLY A 389 4.92 31.94 -32.16
CA GLY A 389 5.52 32.41 -33.41
C GLY A 389 5.76 33.92 -33.42
N ALA A 390 6.02 34.47 -34.59
CA ALA A 390 6.17 35.91 -34.77
C ALA A 390 4.79 36.57 -34.93
N LEU A 391 4.44 37.44 -33.98
CA LEU A 391 3.23 38.25 -34.01
C LEU A 391 3.55 39.67 -34.47
N VAL A 392 2.53 40.45 -34.85
CA VAL A 392 2.66 41.84 -35.27
C VAL A 392 2.13 42.76 -34.17
N ALA A 393 3.01 43.62 -33.63
CA ALA A 393 2.62 44.59 -32.60
C ALA A 393 1.78 45.76 -33.16
N GLY A 394 0.83 46.26 -32.37
CA GLY A 394 0.11 47.51 -32.62
C GLY A 394 -1.35 47.49 -32.20
N ALA A 395 -1.94 48.67 -31.99
CA ALA A 395 -3.31 48.85 -31.50
C ALA A 395 -4.43 48.30 -32.42
N GLY A 396 -4.10 47.96 -33.67
CA GLY A 396 -5.01 47.31 -34.64
C GLY A 396 -4.47 46.02 -35.26
N ASN A 397 -3.37 45.48 -34.74
CA ASN A 397 -2.75 44.23 -35.19
C ASN A 397 -3.03 43.10 -34.17
N ASP A 398 -2.06 42.22 -33.90
CA ASP A 398 -2.17 41.14 -32.90
C ASP A 398 -2.13 41.66 -31.45
N GLY A 399 -2.21 42.99 -31.28
CA GLY A 399 -2.27 43.68 -30.00
C GLY A 399 -0.92 44.22 -29.51
N ALA A 400 -0.94 44.75 -28.30
CA ALA A 400 0.23 45.22 -27.57
C ALA A 400 -0.03 45.05 -26.07
N ASN A 401 0.99 44.67 -25.31
CA ASN A 401 0.94 44.64 -23.84
C ASN A 401 1.68 45.81 -23.19
N VAL A 402 2.29 46.66 -24.01
CA VAL A 402 2.71 48.01 -23.62
C VAL A 402 2.09 48.99 -24.61
N GLY A 403 1.23 49.88 -24.10
CA GLY A 403 0.43 50.79 -24.91
C GLY A 403 1.24 51.82 -25.71
N THR A 404 0.55 52.67 -26.45
CA THR A 404 1.19 53.71 -27.26
C THR A 404 1.70 54.88 -26.41
N ILE A 405 2.87 55.40 -26.75
CA ILE A 405 3.42 56.59 -26.10
C ILE A 405 2.74 57.86 -26.62
N GLN A 406 1.99 58.58 -25.78
CA GLN A 406 1.19 59.74 -26.25
C GLN A 406 2.03 60.99 -26.60
N VAL A 407 3.30 61.02 -26.20
CA VAL A 407 4.26 62.09 -26.47
C VAL A 407 5.57 61.48 -26.96
N ALA A 408 6.21 62.08 -27.97
CA ALA A 408 7.47 61.60 -28.51
C ALA A 408 8.54 61.52 -27.40
N SER A 409 9.26 60.40 -27.33
CA SER A 409 10.21 60.07 -26.26
C SER A 409 9.60 60.02 -24.85
N GLY A 410 8.27 60.00 -24.74
CA GLY A 410 7.57 59.66 -23.50
C GLY A 410 7.71 58.18 -23.17
N PHE A 411 7.17 57.78 -22.02
CA PHE A 411 7.21 56.41 -21.54
C PHE A 411 5.81 55.82 -21.49
N ALA A 412 5.69 54.57 -21.96
CA ALA A 412 4.54 53.73 -21.76
C ALA A 412 4.95 52.55 -20.88
N VAL A 413 4.08 52.16 -19.96
CA VAL A 413 4.34 51.04 -19.04
C VAL A 413 3.31 49.93 -19.25
N GLY A 414 3.72 48.71 -18.95
CA GLY A 414 2.87 47.54 -19.00
C GLY A 414 3.33 46.49 -18.01
N SER A 415 2.51 45.46 -17.81
CA SER A 415 2.91 44.29 -17.02
C SER A 415 2.15 43.07 -17.51
N GLN A 416 2.82 41.93 -17.55
CA GLN A 416 2.19 40.68 -17.95
C GLN A 416 2.99 39.48 -17.45
N GLU A 417 2.29 38.38 -17.22
CA GLU A 417 2.93 37.07 -17.07
C GLU A 417 3.09 36.40 -18.43
N ILE A 418 4.33 36.03 -18.78
CA ILE A 418 4.65 35.49 -20.11
C ILE A 418 5.41 34.16 -19.97
N TRP A 419 4.99 33.16 -20.73
CA TRP A 419 5.70 31.88 -20.81
C TRP A 419 7.00 32.02 -21.61
N THR A 420 8.10 31.51 -21.07
CA THR A 420 9.37 31.42 -21.79
C THR A 420 9.44 30.16 -22.63
N ASN A 421 10.36 30.16 -23.60
CA ASN A 421 10.89 28.90 -24.13
C ASN A 421 11.83 28.22 -23.12
N THR A 422 12.34 27.03 -23.47
CA THR A 422 13.27 26.25 -22.62
C THR A 422 14.66 26.89 -22.47
N SER A 423 14.97 27.92 -23.27
CA SER A 423 16.19 28.72 -23.17
C SER A 423 16.00 30.03 -22.38
N ARG A 424 14.90 30.15 -21.62
CA ARG A 424 14.54 31.31 -20.79
C ARG A 424 14.23 32.57 -21.59
N GLN A 425 13.80 32.44 -22.84
CA GLN A 425 13.57 33.59 -23.69
C GLN A 425 12.08 33.89 -23.83
N ILE A 426 11.76 35.18 -23.96
CA ILE A 426 10.50 35.69 -24.48
C ILE A 426 10.73 36.36 -25.82
N ARG A 427 9.66 36.55 -26.59
CA ARG A 427 9.70 37.28 -27.86
C ARG A 427 9.31 38.73 -27.64
N MET A 428 9.98 39.66 -28.31
CA MET A 428 9.63 41.07 -28.32
C MET A 428 9.61 41.62 -29.75
N ILE A 429 8.65 42.49 -30.03
CA ILE A 429 8.50 43.20 -31.29
C ILE A 429 7.79 44.55 -31.06
N LEU A 430 8.10 45.52 -31.90
CA LEU A 430 7.51 46.84 -31.88
C LEU A 430 6.64 47.09 -33.12
N GLY A 431 5.51 47.80 -32.95
CA GLY A 431 4.71 48.30 -34.08
C GLY A 431 5.23 49.63 -34.58
N GLY A 432 5.37 49.80 -35.90
CA GLY A 432 5.70 51.09 -36.53
C GLY A 432 7.18 51.33 -36.81
N SER A 433 7.99 51.65 -35.79
CA SER A 433 9.42 52.03 -35.94
C SER A 433 10.32 51.37 -34.87
N THR A 434 11.40 52.03 -34.44
CA THR A 434 12.34 51.59 -33.38
C THR A 434 12.07 52.28 -32.05
N GLY A 435 12.51 51.67 -30.96
CA GLY A 435 12.45 52.25 -29.62
C GLY A 435 13.40 51.59 -28.62
N SER A 436 13.21 51.91 -27.35
CA SER A 436 13.94 51.32 -26.23
C SER A 436 12.96 50.66 -25.26
N ILE A 437 13.34 49.49 -24.73
CA ILE A 437 12.58 48.74 -23.74
C ILE A 437 13.40 48.52 -22.47
N TRP A 438 12.74 48.63 -21.33
CA TRP A 438 13.22 48.21 -20.03
C TRP A 438 12.31 47.11 -19.50
N ILE A 439 12.91 46.06 -18.95
CA ILE A 439 12.18 44.90 -18.47
C ILE A 439 12.67 44.58 -17.07
N TRP A 440 11.74 44.65 -16.13
CA TRP A 440 11.92 44.18 -14.77
C TRP A 440 11.21 42.84 -14.62
N ASN A 441 11.95 41.89 -14.08
CA ASN A 441 11.46 40.57 -13.73
C ASN A 441 11.24 40.53 -12.23
N ASP A 442 9.98 40.51 -11.82
CA ASP A 442 9.59 40.46 -10.42
C ASP A 442 9.64 39.02 -9.89
N GLY A 443 9.76 38.01 -10.75
CA GLY A 443 9.85 36.60 -10.38
C GLY A 443 9.21 35.69 -11.40
N PHE A 444 8.81 34.49 -10.97
CA PHE A 444 8.28 33.48 -11.88
C PHE A 444 7.44 32.43 -11.14
N HIS A 445 6.69 31.64 -11.89
CA HIS A 445 6.00 30.46 -11.40
C HIS A 445 6.69 29.19 -11.89
N PHE A 446 7.08 28.31 -10.96
CA PHE A 446 7.78 27.06 -11.26
C PHE A 446 7.10 25.86 -10.56
N PRO A 447 6.10 25.23 -11.20
CA PRO A 447 5.27 24.23 -10.54
C PRO A 447 6.06 22.95 -10.20
N CYS A 448 6.12 22.63 -8.92
CA CYS A 448 6.69 21.39 -8.36
C CYS A 448 5.60 20.43 -7.86
N GLY A 449 4.33 20.83 -7.92
CA GLY A 449 3.19 20.05 -7.41
C GLY A 449 2.82 20.37 -5.97
N ARG A 450 3.11 21.60 -5.52
CA ARG A 450 2.69 22.10 -4.21
C ARG A 450 1.24 22.60 -4.30
N SER A 451 0.34 21.96 -3.55
CA SER A 451 -1.11 22.15 -3.66
C SER A 451 -1.67 23.30 -2.83
N SER A 452 -0.96 23.69 -1.77
CA SER A 452 -1.23 24.88 -0.98
C SER A 452 -0.02 25.78 -1.05
#